data_AF-A0A657PZY1-F1
#
_entry.id   AF-A0A657PZY1-F1
#
_cell.length_a   1.000
_cell.length_b   1.000
_cell.length_c   1.000
_cell.angle_alpha   90.00
_cell.angle_beta   90.00
_cell.angle_gamma   90.00
#
_symmetry.space_group_name_H-M   'P 1'
#
loop_
_entity.id
_entity.type
_entity.pdbx_description
1 polymer ?
#
loop_
_entity_poly.entity_id
_entity_poly.type
_entity_poly.pdbx_seq_one_letter_code
_entity_poly.pdbx_strand_id
1 'polypeptide(L)'
;MTDQSISATVKNLESAFAGESMANRKYLYFARRCRELGADDVAEVFEETARQETAHAFGHLELLYPPQTLSVEKMLQMAIEGEVYEYTEMYPAFRHTALEEQNQAAVEEMDEQIAESREHAETFFRVLEQAARRFQALAGVEQRHANRYRDALNRVENS
;
A
#
# COMPACT_ATOMS: atom_id res chain seq x y z
N MET A 1 -11.97 23.49 -17.99
CA MET A 1 -11.28 22.49 -17.16
C MET A 1 -12.32 21.95 -16.21
N THR A 2 -12.80 20.73 -16.44
CA THR A 2 -13.83 20.12 -15.59
C THR A 2 -13.17 19.72 -14.28
N ASP A 3 -13.54 20.42 -13.21
CA ASP A 3 -13.31 20.00 -11.84
C ASP A 3 -13.95 18.62 -11.65
N GLN A 4 -13.14 17.56 -11.74
CA GLN A 4 -13.56 16.22 -11.35
C GLN A 4 -13.53 16.19 -9.82
N SER A 5 -14.59 16.74 -9.22
CA SER A 5 -14.76 16.61 -7.78
C SER A 5 -14.85 15.13 -7.43
N ILE A 6 -13.97 14.67 -6.54
CA ILE A 6 -14.00 13.32 -5.99
C ILE A 6 -15.40 13.08 -5.41
N SER A 7 -16.05 12.00 -5.85
CA SER A 7 -17.41 11.64 -5.41
C SER A 7 -17.51 11.62 -3.89
N ALA A 8 -18.61 12.14 -3.34
CA ALA A 8 -18.88 12.07 -1.90
C ALA A 8 -18.83 10.63 -1.38
N THR A 9 -19.23 9.65 -2.21
CA THR A 9 -19.12 8.22 -1.86
C THR A 9 -17.67 7.78 -1.69
N VAL A 10 -16.74 8.24 -2.54
CA VAL A 10 -15.31 7.90 -2.43
C VAL A 10 -14.75 8.48 -1.13
N LYS A 11 -15.05 9.75 -0.82
CA LYS A 11 -14.63 10.37 0.46
C LYS A 11 -15.17 9.64 1.69
N ASN A 12 -16.42 9.17 1.62
CA ASN A 12 -17.02 8.39 2.70
C ASN A 12 -16.33 7.04 2.87
N LEU A 13 -15.95 6.38 1.76
CA LEU A 13 -15.21 5.12 1.80
C LEU A 13 -13.79 5.30 2.34
N GLU A 14 -13.07 6.37 1.96
CA GLU A 14 -11.76 6.72 2.52
C GLU A 14 -11.87 6.99 4.02
N SER A 15 -12.90 7.71 4.44
CA SER A 15 -13.17 7.99 5.86
C SER A 15 -13.49 6.72 6.65
N ALA A 16 -14.28 5.81 6.06
CA ALA A 16 -14.59 4.51 6.67
C ALA A 16 -13.33 3.65 6.78
N PHE A 17 -12.53 3.53 5.71
CA PHE A 17 -11.25 2.83 5.73
C PHE A 17 -10.30 3.36 6.81
N ALA A 18 -10.17 4.68 6.95
CA ALA A 18 -9.38 5.30 8.01
C ALA A 18 -9.95 4.94 9.40
N GLY A 19 -11.28 5.01 9.56
CA GLY A 19 -12.00 4.61 10.77
C GLY A 19 -11.70 3.18 11.21
N GLU A 20 -11.87 2.22 10.30
CA GLU A 20 -11.63 0.79 10.57
C GLU A 20 -10.16 0.50 10.84
N SER A 21 -9.24 1.18 10.14
CA SER A 21 -7.80 1.06 10.38
C SER A 21 -7.42 1.54 11.80
N MET A 22 -7.97 2.68 12.23
CA MET A 22 -7.78 3.18 13.59
C MET A 22 -8.43 2.27 14.65
N ALA A 23 -9.63 1.75 14.40
CA ALA A 23 -10.32 0.84 15.30
C ALA A 23 -9.51 -0.45 15.52
N ASN A 24 -9.06 -1.06 14.43
CA ASN A 24 -8.19 -2.23 14.45
C ASN A 24 -6.92 -2.02 15.31
N ARG A 25 -6.16 -0.95 15.08
CA ARG A 25 -4.93 -0.66 15.83
C ARG A 25 -5.22 -0.44 17.33
N LYS A 26 -6.31 0.26 17.66
CA LYS A 26 -6.73 0.46 19.06
C LYS A 26 -7.10 -0.86 19.74
N TYR A 27 -7.89 -1.71 19.08
CA TYR A 27 -8.32 -2.98 19.67
C TYR A 27 -7.15 -3.94 19.90
N LEU A 28 -6.17 -4.02 19.00
CA LEU A 28 -4.95 -4.79 19.25
C LEU A 28 -4.16 -4.26 20.44
N TYR A 29 -4.05 -2.92 20.58
CA TYR A 29 -3.41 -2.32 21.73
C TYR A 29 -4.17 -2.59 23.04
N PHE A 30 -5.50 -2.50 23.02
CA PHE A 30 -6.35 -2.80 24.18
C PHE A 30 -6.26 -4.27 24.58
N ALA A 31 -6.27 -5.19 23.61
CA ALA A 31 -6.05 -6.60 23.87
C ALA A 31 -4.73 -6.85 24.60
N ARG A 32 -3.63 -6.28 24.10
CA ARG A 32 -2.33 -6.35 24.77
C ARG A 32 -2.42 -5.85 26.21
N ARG A 33 -3.10 -4.72 26.45
CA ARG A 33 -3.26 -4.18 27.79
C ARG A 33 -4.12 -5.08 28.69
N CYS A 34 -5.16 -5.70 28.15
CA CYS A 34 -5.99 -6.68 28.85
C CYS A 34 -5.19 -7.92 29.26
N ARG A 35 -4.30 -8.43 28.39
CA ARG A 35 -3.36 -9.52 28.73
C ARG A 35 -2.46 -9.13 29.91
N GLU A 36 -1.87 -7.94 29.87
CA GLU A 36 -1.03 -7.42 30.96
C GLU A 36 -1.79 -7.26 32.29
N LEU A 37 -3.11 -7.10 32.25
CA LEU A 37 -3.99 -6.96 33.41
C LEU A 37 -4.62 -8.31 33.86
N GLY A 38 -4.34 -9.41 33.16
CA GLY A 38 -4.91 -10.73 33.46
C GLY A 38 -6.38 -10.90 33.03
N ALA A 39 -6.88 -10.05 32.13
CA ALA A 39 -8.23 -10.13 31.55
C ALA A 39 -8.19 -10.81 30.18
N ASP A 40 -7.82 -12.09 30.17
CA ASP A 40 -7.56 -12.86 28.94
C ASP A 40 -8.79 -13.05 28.06
N ASP A 41 -9.96 -13.25 28.66
CA ASP A 41 -11.25 -13.38 27.97
C ASP A 41 -11.63 -12.10 27.22
N VAL A 42 -11.41 -10.94 27.84
CA VAL A 42 -11.66 -9.62 27.22
C VAL A 42 -10.63 -9.34 26.10
N ALA A 43 -9.37 -9.75 26.30
CA ALA A 43 -8.35 -9.62 25.28
C ALA A 43 -8.70 -10.38 23.99
N GLU A 44 -9.22 -11.62 24.13
CA GLU A 44 -9.67 -12.42 22.98
C GLU A 44 -10.79 -11.73 22.20
N VAL A 45 -11.75 -11.10 22.90
CA VAL A 45 -12.82 -10.34 22.24
C VAL A 45 -12.26 -9.17 21.44
N PHE A 46 -11.30 -8.43 21.98
CA PHE A 46 -10.66 -7.33 21.24
C PHE A 46 -9.84 -7.83 20.04
N GLU A 47 -9.11 -8.93 20.18
CA GLU A 47 -8.34 -9.55 19.09
C GLU A 47 -9.26 -9.99 17.94
N GLU A 48 -10.36 -10.67 18.26
CA GLU A 48 -11.34 -11.10 17.25
C GLU A 48 -12.04 -9.90 16.60
N THR A 49 -12.39 -8.86 17.37
CA THR A 49 -12.97 -7.64 16.82
C THR A 49 -11.98 -6.94 15.89
N ALA A 50 -10.70 -6.83 16.28
CA ALA A 50 -9.67 -6.26 15.41
C ALA A 50 -9.56 -7.02 14.08
N ARG A 51 -9.63 -8.35 14.10
CA ARG A 51 -9.65 -9.19 12.89
C ARG A 51 -10.85 -8.86 11.99
N GLN A 52 -12.01 -8.59 12.57
CA GLN A 52 -13.21 -8.17 11.84
C GLN A 52 -13.02 -6.78 11.22
N GLU A 53 -12.45 -5.81 11.93
CA GLU A 53 -12.19 -4.48 11.37
C GLU A 53 -11.16 -4.52 10.22
N THR A 54 -10.23 -5.48 10.23
CA THR A 54 -9.36 -5.71 9.06
C THR A 54 -10.19 -6.16 7.85
N ALA A 55 -11.18 -7.05 8.04
CA ALA A 55 -12.06 -7.47 6.96
C ALA A 55 -12.94 -6.32 6.45
N HIS A 56 -13.45 -5.47 7.32
CA HIS A 56 -14.20 -4.27 6.94
C HIS A 56 -13.32 -3.28 6.14
N ALA A 57 -12.12 -2.98 6.64
CA ALA A 57 -11.15 -2.13 5.95
C ALA A 57 -10.84 -2.65 4.54
N PHE A 58 -10.63 -3.96 4.38
CA PHE A 58 -10.39 -4.58 3.08
C PHE A 58 -11.61 -4.48 2.15
N GLY A 59 -12.83 -4.65 2.67
CA GLY A 59 -14.05 -4.44 1.89
C GLY A 59 -14.18 -3.01 1.35
N HIS A 60 -13.76 -1.99 2.12
CA HIS A 60 -13.70 -0.61 1.64
C HIS A 60 -12.60 -0.41 0.60
N LEU A 61 -11.42 -0.99 0.81
CA LEU A 61 -10.33 -0.93 -0.17
C LEU A 61 -10.67 -1.61 -1.49
N GLU A 62 -11.44 -2.70 -1.51
CA GLU A 62 -11.88 -3.31 -2.77
C GLU A 62 -12.80 -2.41 -3.59
N LEU A 63 -13.53 -1.49 -2.95
CA LEU A 63 -14.36 -0.49 -3.64
C LEU A 63 -13.54 0.71 -4.13
N LEU A 64 -12.55 1.14 -3.33
CA LEU A 64 -11.64 2.24 -3.67
C LEU A 64 -10.60 1.85 -4.73
N TYR A 65 -10.12 0.61 -4.65
CA TYR A 65 -9.08 0.02 -5.49
C TYR A 65 -9.56 -1.34 -6.03
N PRO A 66 -10.49 -1.35 -7.01
CA PRO A 66 -11.06 -2.60 -7.51
C PRO A 66 -9.97 -3.58 -7.96
N PRO A 67 -9.98 -4.86 -7.52
CA PRO A 67 -8.90 -5.80 -7.79
C PRO A 67 -8.57 -5.98 -9.28
N GLN A 68 -9.57 -5.86 -10.15
CA GLN A 68 -9.40 -5.98 -11.60
C GLN A 68 -8.60 -4.82 -12.21
N THR A 69 -8.43 -3.72 -11.46
CA THR A 69 -7.66 -2.54 -11.86
C THR A 69 -6.24 -2.54 -11.29
N LEU A 70 -5.89 -3.53 -10.46
CA LEU A 70 -4.62 -3.61 -9.74
C LEU A 70 -3.70 -4.63 -10.41
N SER A 71 -2.57 -4.15 -10.94
CA SER A 71 -1.41 -4.98 -11.28
C SER A 71 -0.34 -4.82 -10.20
N VAL A 72 0.60 -5.76 -10.10
CA VAL A 72 1.75 -5.65 -9.19
C VAL A 72 2.52 -4.35 -9.43
N GLU A 73 2.73 -4.00 -10.70
CA GLU A 73 3.36 -2.73 -11.09
C GLU A 73 2.60 -1.52 -10.57
N LYS A 74 1.27 -1.48 -10.75
CA LYS A 74 0.46 -0.36 -10.29
C LYS A 74 0.47 -0.24 -8.77
N MET A 75 0.40 -1.35 -8.04
CA MET A 75 0.47 -1.35 -6.57
C MET A 75 1.82 -0.84 -6.08
N LEU A 76 2.93 -1.23 -6.71
CA LEU A 76 4.26 -0.70 -6.39
C LEU A 76 4.35 0.80 -6.69
N GLN A 77 3.79 1.24 -7.82
CA GLN A 77 3.76 2.65 -8.18
C GLN A 77 2.95 3.49 -7.17
N MET A 78 1.79 3.00 -6.73
CA MET A 78 0.98 3.67 -5.70
C MET A 78 1.71 3.72 -4.35
N ALA A 79 2.41 2.65 -3.95
CA ALA A 79 3.22 2.65 -2.74
C ALA A 79 4.37 3.68 -2.82
N ILE A 80 5.09 3.71 -3.94
CA ILE A 80 6.14 4.70 -4.20
C ILE A 80 5.59 6.13 -4.10
N GLU A 81 4.45 6.40 -4.73
CA GLU A 81 3.82 7.72 -4.69
C GLU A 81 3.44 8.15 -3.27
N GLY A 82 2.93 7.21 -2.46
CA GLY A 82 2.64 7.43 -1.05
C GLY A 82 3.90 7.80 -0.27
N GLU A 83 4.92 6.95 -0.30
CA GLU A 83 6.19 7.16 0.42
C GLU A 83 6.89 8.46 -0.02
N VAL A 84 6.86 8.78 -1.32
CA VAL A 84 7.39 10.05 -1.86
C VAL A 84 6.65 11.24 -1.29
N TYR A 85 5.32 11.22 -1.31
CA TYR A 85 4.51 12.28 -0.71
C TYR A 85 4.82 12.45 0.78
N GLU A 86 5.02 11.35 1.50
CA GLU A 86 5.35 11.37 2.91
C GLU A 86 6.67 12.10 3.18
N TYR A 87 7.77 11.75 2.49
CA TYR A 87 9.08 12.36 2.75
C TYR A 87 9.30 13.71 2.05
N THR A 88 8.57 14.06 0.99
CA THR A 88 8.75 15.36 0.30
C THR A 88 7.77 16.42 0.74
N GLU A 89 6.57 16.06 1.18
CA GLU A 89 5.50 17.03 1.48
C GLU A 89 4.99 16.88 2.92
N MET A 90 4.45 15.71 3.29
CA MET A 90 3.67 15.54 4.52
C MET A 90 4.51 15.69 5.78
N TYR A 91 5.54 14.86 5.95
CA TYR A 91 6.39 14.93 7.14
C TYR A 91 7.22 16.21 7.22
N PRO A 92 7.76 16.78 6.11
CA PRO A 92 8.37 18.11 6.15
C PRO A 92 7.41 19.21 6.65
N ALA A 93 6.15 19.18 6.23
CA ALA A 93 5.14 20.13 6.72
C ALA A 93 4.84 19.93 8.22
N PHE A 94 4.66 18.68 8.67
CA PHE A 94 4.41 18.37 10.08
C PHE A 94 5.61 18.74 10.96
N ARG A 95 6.82 18.47 10.47
CA ARG A 95 8.07 18.86 11.12
C ARG A 95 8.17 20.38 11.27
N HIS A 96 7.77 21.13 10.25
CA HIS A 96 7.74 22.59 10.31
C HIS A 96 6.78 23.08 11.41
N THR A 97 5.55 22.55 11.46
CA THR A 97 4.61 22.85 12.54
C THR A 97 5.17 22.48 13.92
N ALA A 98 5.81 21.32 14.07
CA ALA A 98 6.44 20.91 15.32
C ALA A 98 7.57 21.86 15.77
N LEU A 99 8.34 22.43 14.84
CA LEU A 99 9.33 23.46 15.12
C LEU A 99 8.69 24.77 15.59
N GLU A 100 7.61 25.21 14.94
CA GLU A 100 6.86 26.41 15.34
C GLU A 100 6.30 26.29 16.75
N GLU A 101 5.85 25.09 17.11
CA GLU A 101 5.32 24.76 18.45
C GLU A 101 6.40 24.39 19.47
N GLN A 102 7.69 24.38 19.09
CA GLN A 102 8.83 24.00 19.94
C GLN A 102 8.71 22.58 20.53
N ASN A 103 8.07 21.66 19.82
CA ASN A 103 7.91 20.27 20.22
C ASN A 103 9.05 19.40 19.67
N GLN A 104 10.17 19.36 20.39
CA GLN A 104 11.38 18.66 19.95
C GLN A 104 11.17 17.15 19.73
N ALA A 105 10.36 16.49 20.56
CA ALA A 105 10.07 15.06 20.40
C ALA A 105 9.32 14.77 19.11
N ALA A 106 8.37 15.64 18.72
CA ALA A 106 7.68 15.51 17.44
C ALA A 106 8.63 15.79 16.26
N VAL A 107 9.55 16.76 16.38
CA VAL A 107 10.55 17.02 15.33
C VAL A 107 11.42 15.78 15.09
N GLU A 108 11.89 15.13 16.15
CA GLU A 108 12.72 13.92 16.06
C GLU A 108 11.95 12.76 15.39
N GLU A 109 10.70 12.52 15.80
CA GLU A 109 9.83 11.54 15.15
C GLU A 109 9.64 11.85 13.66
N MET A 110 9.34 13.10 13.29
CA MET A 110 9.16 13.44 11.87
C MET A 110 10.45 13.29 11.07
N ASP A 111 11.62 13.59 11.67
CA ASP A 111 12.93 13.38 11.02
C ASP A 111 13.21 11.89 10.76
N GLU A 112 12.86 11.01 11.70
CA GLU A 112 12.96 9.55 11.53
C GLU A 112 12.01 9.06 10.42
N GLN A 113 10.75 9.50 10.45
CA GLN A 113 9.74 9.11 9.45
C GLN A 113 10.11 9.59 8.02
N ILE A 114 10.71 10.78 7.87
CA ILE A 114 11.23 11.26 6.57
C ILE A 114 12.32 10.32 6.05
N ALA A 115 13.24 9.90 6.92
CA ALA A 115 14.33 9.01 6.54
C ALA A 115 13.80 7.61 6.16
N GLU A 116 12.91 7.04 6.97
CA GLU A 116 12.31 5.73 6.73
C GLU A 116 11.47 5.70 5.44
N SER A 117 10.61 6.70 5.23
CA SER A 117 9.78 6.80 4.03
C SER A 117 10.63 6.88 2.75
N ARG A 118 11.79 7.55 2.82
CA ARG A 118 12.75 7.58 1.71
C ARG A 118 13.34 6.19 1.43
N GLU A 119 13.71 5.44 2.47
CA GLU A 119 14.23 4.07 2.33
C GLU A 119 13.18 3.10 1.77
N HIS A 120 11.92 3.25 2.17
CA HIS A 120 10.79 2.51 1.61
C HIS A 120 10.59 2.80 0.13
N ALA A 121 10.54 4.08 -0.26
CA ALA A 121 10.43 4.48 -1.66
C ALA A 121 11.56 3.86 -2.50
N GLU A 122 12.82 3.99 -2.06
CA GLU A 122 13.98 3.39 -2.73
C GLU A 122 13.88 1.87 -2.84
N THR A 123 13.29 1.21 -1.83
CA THR A 123 13.06 -0.23 -1.84
C THR A 123 11.98 -0.64 -2.84
N PHE A 124 10.84 0.04 -2.85
CA PHE A 124 9.78 -0.23 -3.82
C PHE A 124 10.24 0.05 -5.25
N PHE A 125 10.99 1.13 -5.49
CA PHE A 125 11.61 1.42 -6.79
C PHE A 125 12.50 0.27 -7.27
N ARG A 126 13.38 -0.26 -6.41
CA ARG A 126 14.26 -1.39 -6.76
C ARG A 126 13.46 -2.64 -7.09
N VAL A 127 12.39 -2.93 -6.34
CA VAL A 127 11.51 -4.09 -6.61
C VAL A 127 10.78 -3.93 -7.94
N LEU A 128 10.25 -2.72 -8.22
CA LEU A 128 9.58 -2.41 -9.48
C LEU A 128 10.51 -2.58 -10.68
N GLU A 129 11.74 -2.05 -10.60
CA GLU A 129 12.74 -2.17 -11.67
C GLU A 129 13.11 -3.64 -11.94
N GLN A 130 13.26 -4.45 -10.90
CA GLN A 130 13.48 -5.89 -11.04
C GLN A 130 12.30 -6.60 -11.69
N ALA A 131 11.06 -6.26 -11.32
CA ALA A 131 9.87 -6.83 -11.92
C ALA A 131 9.79 -6.48 -13.42
N ALA A 132 10.02 -5.22 -13.78
CA ALA A 132 10.03 -4.76 -15.17
C ALA A 132 11.05 -5.54 -16.04
N ARG A 133 12.28 -5.74 -15.53
CA ARG A 133 13.30 -6.56 -16.21
C ARG A 133 12.87 -8.01 -16.41
N ARG A 134 12.23 -8.63 -15.40
CA ARG A 134 11.71 -10.00 -15.50
C ARG A 134 10.61 -10.11 -16.56
N PHE A 135 9.68 -9.15 -16.61
CA PHE A 135 8.62 -9.15 -17.61
C PHE A 135 9.16 -8.97 -19.03
N GLN A 136 10.13 -8.09 -19.24
CA GLN A 136 10.80 -7.94 -20.55
C GLN A 136 11.51 -9.23 -20.98
N ALA A 137 12.20 -9.91 -20.05
CA ALA A 137 12.86 -11.18 -20.34
C ALA A 137 11.85 -12.28 -20.73
N LEU A 138 10.73 -12.40 -20.02
CA LEU A 138 9.67 -13.36 -20.32
C LEU A 138 8.99 -13.06 -21.67
N ALA A 139 8.67 -11.81 -21.97
CA ALA A 139 8.11 -11.42 -23.26
C ALA A 139 9.03 -11.83 -24.43
N GLY A 140 10.35 -11.66 -24.26
CA GLY A 140 11.33 -12.13 -25.24
C GLY A 140 11.37 -13.66 -25.39
N VAL A 141 11.14 -14.42 -24.31
CA VAL A 141 11.03 -15.90 -24.36
C VAL A 141 9.78 -16.31 -25.13
N GLU A 142 8.63 -15.73 -24.80
CA GLU A 142 7.34 -16.04 -25.45
C GLU A 142 7.36 -15.68 -26.94
N GLN A 143 7.95 -14.54 -27.32
CA GLN A 143 8.13 -14.17 -28.72
C GLN A 143 9.00 -15.20 -29.48
N ARG A 144 10.06 -15.72 -28.85
CA ARG A 144 10.87 -16.80 -29.43
C ARG A 144 10.08 -18.10 -29.59
N HIS A 145 9.23 -18.46 -28.62
CA HIS A 145 8.34 -19.62 -28.75
C HIS A 145 7.35 -19.44 -29.90
N ALA A 146 6.66 -18.31 -29.98
CA ALA A 146 5.73 -17.99 -31.07
C ALA A 146 6.40 -18.07 -32.45
N ASN A 147 7.62 -17.53 -32.58
CA ASN A 147 8.38 -17.62 -33.83
C ASN A 147 8.76 -19.06 -34.18
N ARG A 148 9.20 -19.88 -33.20
CA ARG A 148 9.51 -21.30 -33.42
C ARG A 148 8.30 -22.10 -33.88
N TYR A 149 7.13 -21.85 -33.29
CA TYR A 149 5.89 -22.50 -33.72
C TYR A 149 5.49 -22.10 -35.14
N ARG A 150 5.66 -20.82 -35.50
CA ARG A 150 5.44 -20.33 -36.86
C ARG A 150 6.41 -20.99 -37.87
N ASP A 151 7.69 -21.10 -37.53
CA ASP A 151 8.68 -21.76 -38.38
C ASP A 151 8.40 -23.26 -38.56
N ALA A 152 7.95 -23.94 -37.51
CA ALA A 152 7.56 -25.33 -37.57
C ALA A 152 6.33 -25.54 -38.47
N LEU A 153 5.31 -24.69 -38.35
CA LEU A 153 4.13 -24.72 -39.21
C LEU A 153 4.49 -24.50 -40.69
N ASN A 154 5.30 -23.49 -40.98
CA ASN A 154 5.76 -23.20 -42.35
C ASN A 154 6.53 -24.37 -42.99
N ARG A 155 7.24 -25.19 -42.19
CA ARG A 155 7.92 -26.39 -42.72
C ARG A 155 6.94 -27.50 -43.07
N VAL A 156 5.90 -27.69 -42.28
CA VAL A 156 4.84 -28.68 -42.53
C VAL A 156 4.01 -28.30 -43.76
N GLU A 157 3.70 -27.01 -43.94
CA GLU A 157 2.90 -26.55 -45.08
C GLU A 157 3.64 -26.55 -46.43
N ASN A 158 4.98 -26.50 -46.41
CA ASN A 158 5.82 -26.52 -47.62
C ASN A 158 6.48 -27.90 -47.89
N SER A 159 6.03 -28.96 -47.22
CA SER A 159 6.46 -30.36 -47.44
C SER A 159 5.38 -31.14 -48.17
#